data_AF-A0A8S3JNH6-F1
#
_entry.id   AF-A0A8S3JNH6-F1
#
_cell.length_a   1.000
_cell.length_b   1.000
_cell.length_c   1.000
_cell.angle_alpha   90.00
_cell.angle_beta   90.00
_cell.angle_gamma   90.00
#
_symmetry.space_group_name_H-M   'P 1'
#
loop_
_entity.id
_entity.type
_entity.pdbx_description
1 polymer ?
#
loop_
_entity_poly.entity_id
_entity_poly.type
_entity_poly.pdbx_seq_one_letter_code
_entity_poly.pdbx_strand_id
1 'polypeptide(L)'
;NSFELFGADFMLGEDLKPWLIEINCSPTMARCTAVTTEMCDGVLEDTCKLIIDRKYNRTNDTGRFELIHKGLPVPVPIYIGIDLRIEGKTCKTSRTHNNNSNTNGTHNNNNNNNAAI
;
A
#
# COMPACT_ATOMS: atom_id res chain seq x y z
N ASN A 1 4.72 -8.67 16.17
CA ASN A 1 3.88 -8.52 14.97
C ASN A 1 4.78 -8.57 13.76
N SER A 2 5.15 -9.78 13.33
CA SER A 2 6.02 -10.01 12.18
C SER A 2 5.35 -11.01 11.25
N PHE A 3 5.67 -10.93 9.97
CA PHE A 3 5.23 -11.87 8.94
C PHE A 3 6.35 -12.00 7.90
N GLU A 4 6.30 -13.06 7.10
CA GLU A 4 7.26 -13.31 6.03
C GLU A 4 6.55 -13.90 4.82
N LEU A 5 6.99 -13.51 3.63
CA LEU A 5 6.55 -14.07 2.36
C LEU A 5 7.63 -15.05 1.88
N PHE A 6 7.23 -16.29 1.62
CA PHE A 6 8.11 -17.33 1.10
C PHE A 6 7.80 -17.62 -0.37
N GLY A 7 8.85 -17.95 -1.13
CA GLY A 7 8.70 -18.59 -2.44
C GLY A 7 8.77 -20.11 -2.28
N ALA A 8 7.98 -20.85 -3.05
CA ALA A 8 8.04 -22.31 -3.08
C ALA A 8 8.16 -22.76 -4.53
N ASP A 9 9.24 -23.47 -4.84
CA ASP A 9 9.56 -23.91 -6.19
C ASP A 9 9.20 -25.38 -6.35
N PHE A 10 8.36 -25.67 -7.34
CA PHE A 10 7.84 -27.01 -7.60
C PHE A 10 8.24 -27.49 -8.99
N MET A 11 8.52 -28.78 -9.08
CA MET A 11 8.63 -29.50 -10.35
C MET A 11 7.41 -30.41 -10.52
N LEU A 12 6.83 -30.46 -11.73
CA LEU A 12 5.75 -31.38 -12.05
C LEU A 12 6.32 -32.65 -12.67
N GLY A 13 5.96 -33.80 -12.12
CA GLY A 13 6.27 -35.11 -12.69
C GLY A 13 5.41 -35.43 -13.92
N GLU A 14 5.69 -36.57 -14.58
CA GLU A 14 4.88 -37.08 -15.70
C GLU A 14 3.43 -37.39 -15.29
N ASP A 15 3.23 -37.69 -14.00
CA ASP A 15 1.91 -37.89 -13.37
C ASP A 15 1.23 -36.56 -12.97
N LEU A 16 1.82 -35.41 -13.32
CA LEU A 16 1.41 -34.06 -12.93
C LEU A 16 1.36 -33.84 -11.41
N LYS A 17 2.01 -34.70 -10.62
CA LYS A 17 2.13 -34.50 -9.18
C LYS A 17 3.23 -33.46 -8.91
N PRO A 18 2.96 -32.46 -8.04
CA PRO A 18 3.98 -31.50 -7.67
C PRO A 18 4.99 -32.09 -6.70
N TRP A 19 6.27 -31.85 -6.98
CA TRP A 19 7.41 -32.17 -6.14
C TRP A 19 8.04 -30.85 -5.69
N LEU A 20 8.03 -30.61 -4.37
CA LEU A 20 8.69 -29.45 -3.79
C LEU A 20 10.20 -29.59 -3.94
N ILE A 21 10.84 -28.58 -4.51
CA ILE A 21 12.29 -28.54 -4.70
C ILE A 21 12.94 -27.72 -3.60
N GLU A 22 12.44 -26.50 -3.38
CA GLU A 22 12.94 -25.62 -2.33
C GLU A 22 11.89 -24.63 -1.80
N ILE A 23 12.16 -24.13 -0.59
CA ILE A 23 11.45 -23.00 0.00
C ILE A 23 12.46 -21.89 0.18
N ASN A 24 12.18 -20.75 -0.45
CA ASN A 24 13.03 -19.57 -0.44
C ASN A 24 12.50 -18.53 0.54
N CYS A 25 13.34 -18.15 1.50
CA CYS A 25 13.17 -16.88 2.22
C CYS A 25 13.46 -15.73 1.26
N SER A 26 12.66 -14.67 1.31
CA SER A 26 12.84 -13.47 0.47
C SER A 26 12.88 -13.75 -1.05
N PRO A 27 11.79 -14.29 -1.64
CA PRO A 27 11.71 -14.45 -3.09
C PRO A 27 11.88 -13.09 -3.80
N THR A 28 12.49 -13.10 -4.99
CA THR A 28 12.71 -11.87 -5.76
C THR A 28 11.39 -11.25 -6.22
N MET A 29 11.21 -9.95 -5.99
CA MET A 29 10.06 -9.17 -6.47
C MET A 29 10.43 -8.32 -7.70
N ALA A 30 11.45 -8.74 -8.45
CA ALA A 30 11.91 -8.04 -9.64
C ALA A 30 10.94 -8.21 -10.81
N ARG A 31 10.60 -7.08 -11.45
CA ARG A 31 9.68 -6.99 -12.59
C ARG A 31 10.40 -7.21 -13.92
N CYS A 32 10.95 -8.41 -14.11
CA CYS A 32 11.83 -8.70 -15.25
C CYS A 32 11.08 -9.02 -16.56
N THR A 33 9.86 -9.52 -16.45
CA THR A 33 8.95 -9.86 -17.55
C THR A 33 7.56 -9.31 -17.27
N ALA A 34 6.71 -9.17 -18.30
CA ALA A 34 5.33 -8.72 -18.13
C ALA A 34 4.56 -9.60 -17.11
N VAL A 35 4.76 -10.91 -17.14
CA VAL A 35 4.14 -11.86 -16.20
C VAL A 35 4.61 -11.62 -14.78
N THR A 36 5.92 -11.53 -14.56
CA THR A 36 6.46 -11.25 -13.21
C THR A 36 6.05 -9.87 -12.71
N THR A 37 5.84 -8.89 -13.59
CA THR A 37 5.31 -7.57 -13.22
C THR A 37 3.94 -7.67 -12.59
N GLU A 38 3.00 -8.29 -13.32
CA GLU A 38 1.63 -8.47 -12.85
C GLU A 38 1.58 -9.31 -11.56
N MET A 39 2.35 -10.41 -11.50
CA MET A 39 2.39 -11.27 -10.33
C MET A 39 2.97 -10.56 -9.10
N CYS A 40 4.09 -9.84 -9.26
CA CYS A 40 4.74 -9.12 -8.15
C CYS A 40 3.86 -7.99 -7.64
N ASP A 41 3.28 -7.18 -8.53
CA ASP A 41 2.43 -6.06 -8.12
C ASP A 41 1.18 -6.59 -7.40
N GLY A 42 0.56 -7.64 -7.93
CA GLY A 42 -0.61 -8.26 -7.30
C GLY A 42 -0.31 -8.88 -5.94
N VAL A 43 0.80 -9.62 -5.78
CA VAL A 43 1.11 -10.26 -4.49
C VAL A 43 1.47 -9.22 -3.42
N LEU A 44 2.16 -8.15 -3.81
CA LEU A 44 2.51 -7.07 -2.89
C LEU A 44 1.28 -6.29 -2.42
N GLU A 45 0.34 -6.01 -3.32
CA GLU A 45 -0.94 -5.38 -2.97
C GLU A 45 -1.75 -6.25 -2.00
N ASP A 46 -1.94 -7.52 -2.36
CA ASP A 46 -2.76 -8.45 -1.57
C ASP A 46 -2.13 -8.75 -0.19
N THR A 47 -0.80 -8.74 -0.10
CA THR A 47 -0.08 -8.86 1.17
C THR A 47 -0.40 -7.68 2.10
N CYS A 48 -0.46 -6.45 1.58
CA CYS A 48 -0.84 -5.29 2.37
C CYS A 48 -2.27 -5.41 2.92
N LYS A 49 -3.23 -5.86 2.11
CA LYS A 49 -4.62 -6.11 2.56
C LYS A 49 -4.66 -7.12 3.71
N LEU A 50 -3.92 -8.22 3.57
CA LEU A 50 -3.89 -9.30 4.54
C LEU A 50 -3.27 -8.88 5.89
N ILE A 51 -2.17 -8.14 5.87
CA ILE A 51 -1.41 -7.82 7.08
C ILE A 51 -1.84 -6.51 7.75
N ILE A 52 -2.18 -5.50 6.93
CA ILE A 52 -2.53 -4.16 7.42
C ILE A 52 -4.04 -4.06 7.58
N ASP A 53 -4.81 -4.21 6.50
CA ASP A 53 -6.24 -3.91 6.54
C ASP A 53 -6.99 -4.84 7.48
N ARG A 54 -6.67 -6.14 7.44
CA ARG A 54 -7.30 -7.13 8.33
C ARG A 54 -6.91 -7.03 9.78
N LYS A 55 -5.82 -6.32 10.10
CA LYS A 55 -5.49 -5.98 11.50
C LYS A 55 -6.56 -5.06 12.10
N TYR A 56 -7.12 -4.15 11.30
CA TYR A 56 -8.15 -3.21 11.72
C TYR A 56 -9.56 -3.80 11.56
N ASN A 57 -9.82 -4.52 10.47
CA ASN A 57 -11.10 -5.19 10.24
C ASN A 57 -10.93 -6.58 9.64
N ARG A 58 -11.21 -7.62 10.44
CA ARG A 58 -11.08 -9.04 10.04
C ARG A 58 -12.06 -9.50 8.97
N THR A 59 -13.01 -8.67 8.53
CA THR A 59 -13.90 -9.01 7.42
C THR A 59 -13.40 -8.46 6.08
N ASN A 60 -12.33 -7.66 6.06
CA ASN A 60 -11.79 -7.13 4.82
C ASN A 60 -11.23 -8.25 3.94
N ASP A 61 -11.31 -8.02 2.63
CA ASP A 61 -10.80 -8.91 1.59
C ASP A 61 -9.30 -9.25 1.80
N THR A 62 -8.91 -10.46 1.37
CA THR A 62 -7.52 -10.96 1.43
C THR A 62 -6.84 -10.93 0.05
N GLY A 63 -7.49 -10.33 -0.95
CA GLY A 63 -7.10 -10.46 -2.34
C GLY A 63 -7.14 -11.91 -2.76
N ARG A 64 -6.08 -12.38 -3.41
CA ARG A 64 -5.98 -13.77 -3.88
C ARG A 64 -5.40 -14.74 -2.85
N PHE A 65 -5.08 -14.30 -1.63
CA PHE A 65 -4.63 -15.21 -0.58
C PHE A 65 -5.76 -16.07 -0.03
N GLU A 66 -5.47 -17.36 0.19
CA GLU A 66 -6.34 -18.33 0.85
C GLU A 66 -5.67 -18.90 2.09
N LEU A 67 -6.45 -19.07 3.18
CA LEU A 67 -5.96 -19.72 4.40
C LEU A 67 -6.01 -21.24 4.25
N ILE A 68 -4.87 -21.84 3.93
CA ILE A 68 -4.77 -23.31 3.76
C ILE A 68 -4.45 -24.06 5.06
N HIS A 69 -3.88 -23.39 6.06
CA HIS A 69 -3.50 -24.02 7.33
C HIS A 69 -3.50 -23.02 8.49
N LYS A 70 -4.01 -23.46 9.65
CA LYS A 70 -3.95 -22.73 10.92
C LYS A 70 -3.54 -23.70 12.03
N GLY A 71 -2.25 -23.76 12.31
CA GLY A 71 -1.65 -24.64 13.30
C GLY A 71 -1.53 -24.03 14.70
N LEU A 72 -0.96 -24.81 15.61
CA LEU A 72 -0.52 -24.32 16.92
C LEU A 72 0.67 -23.36 16.76
N PRO A 73 0.86 -22.39 17.68
CA PRO A 73 2.03 -21.53 17.65
C PRO A 73 3.32 -22.36 17.70
N VAL A 74 4.17 -22.20 16.69
CA VAL A 74 5.52 -22.77 16.69
C VAL A 74 6.51 -21.79 17.35
N PRO A 75 7.55 -22.27 18.03
CA PRO A 75 8.60 -21.41 18.57
C PRO A 75 9.22 -20.59 17.43
N VAL A 76 9.22 -19.26 17.57
CA VAL A 76 9.72 -18.35 16.53
C VAL A 76 11.25 -18.41 16.54
N PRO A 77 11.92 -18.73 15.40
CA PRO A 77 13.37 -18.61 15.29
C PRO A 77 13.81 -17.15 15.51
N ILE A 78 15.00 -16.94 16.07
CA ILE A 78 15.53 -15.58 16.31
C ILE A 78 15.66 -14.86 14.97
N TYR A 79 14.83 -13.84 14.76
CA TYR A 79 14.74 -13.11 13.51
C TYR A 79 15.93 -12.14 13.39
N ILE A 80 16.81 -12.35 12.43
CA ILE A 80 17.88 -11.42 12.05
C ILE A 80 17.32 -10.56 10.90
N GLY A 81 16.45 -9.59 11.23
CA GLY A 81 15.65 -8.87 10.23
C GLY A 81 15.89 -7.37 10.19
N ILE A 82 15.74 -6.83 8.97
CA ILE A 82 15.90 -5.44 8.56
C ILE A 82 14.68 -4.62 9.01
N ASP A 83 14.87 -3.44 9.61
CA ASP A 83 13.79 -2.55 10.05
C ASP A 83 13.18 -1.80 8.84
N LEU A 84 11.98 -2.20 8.41
CA LEU A 84 11.23 -1.54 7.33
C LEU A 84 10.50 -0.31 7.88
N ARG A 85 11.09 0.87 7.68
CA ARG A 85 10.52 2.16 8.08
C ARG A 85 10.06 2.95 6.87
N ILE A 86 8.83 3.47 6.92
CA ILE A 86 8.31 4.42 5.92
C ILE A 86 8.38 5.81 6.53
N GLU A 87 9.10 6.73 5.87
CA GLU A 87 9.13 8.14 6.21
C GLU A 87 8.48 8.95 5.09
N GLY A 88 7.62 9.89 5.45
CA GLY A 88 6.95 10.80 4.52
C GLY A 88 7.09 12.24 4.97
N LYS A 89 7.17 13.16 4.00
CA LYS A 89 7.09 14.60 4.23
C LYS A 89 5.90 15.17 3.47
N THR A 90 5.11 16.00 4.13
CA THR A 90 3.97 16.70 3.49
C THR A 90 4.46 17.63 2.39
N CYS A 91 4.00 17.41 1.16
CA CYS A 91 4.21 18.34 0.03
C CYS A 91 3.04 19.33 -0.04
N LYS A 92 3.33 20.63 0.09
CA LYS A 92 2.33 21.69 -0.15
C LYS A 92 2.19 21.91 -1.65
N THR A 93 1.05 21.56 -2.22
CA THR A 93 0.73 21.93 -3.61
C THR A 93 0.59 23.46 -3.68
N SER A 94 1.41 24.11 -4.51
CA SER A 94 1.24 25.51 -4.87
C SER A 94 0.05 25.64 -5.82
N ARG A 95 -1.13 25.98 -5.31
CA ARG A 95 -2.18 26.56 -6.15
C ARG A 95 -1.75 27.99 -6.45
N THR A 96 -1.24 28.22 -7.66
CA THR A 96 -0.97 29.57 -8.17
C THR A 96 -2.30 30.31 -8.29
N HIS A 97 -2.62 31.15 -7.32
CA HIS A 97 -3.78 32.04 -7.38
C HIS A 97 -3.37 33.28 -8.19
N ASN A 98 -3.85 33.35 -9.43
CA ASN A 98 -3.55 34.44 -10.35
C ASN A 98 -4.52 35.60 -10.06
N ASN A 99 -4.18 36.46 -9.11
CA ASN A 99 -4.93 37.70 -8.83
C ASN A 99 -4.26 38.88 -9.54
N ASN A 100 -4.70 39.18 -10.77
CA ASN A 100 -4.37 40.43 -11.43
C ASN A 100 -5.25 41.56 -10.85
N SER A 101 -4.60 42.44 -10.10
CA SER A 101 -5.11 43.71 -9.58
C SER A 101 -5.43 44.68 -10.72
N ASN A 102 -6.64 45.25 -10.72
CA ASN A 102 -6.96 46.44 -11.48
C ASN A 102 -7.12 47.65 -10.55
N THR A 103 -6.64 48.79 -11.05
CA THR A 103 -6.09 49.94 -10.36
C THR A 103 -7.10 50.96 -9.81
N ASN A 104 -6.68 51.65 -8.74
CA ASN A 104 -7.09 52.93 -8.15
C ASN A 104 -8.04 53.86 -8.95
N GLY A 105 -9.07 54.36 -8.25
CA GLY A 105 -9.87 55.53 -8.65
C GLY A 105 -10.49 56.21 -7.43
N THR A 106 -9.90 57.33 -7.01
CA THR A 106 -10.37 58.25 -5.98
C THR A 106 -11.57 59.06 -6.47
N HIS A 107 -12.72 59.08 -5.77
CA HIS A 107 -13.49 60.31 -5.46
C HIS A 107 -14.81 60.08 -4.68
N ASN A 108 -15.01 60.96 -3.69
CA ASN A 108 -16.20 61.37 -2.96
C ASN A 108 -17.59 61.01 -3.53
N ASN A 109 -18.52 60.58 -2.67
CA ASN A 109 -19.66 61.43 -2.27
C ASN A 109 -20.55 60.83 -1.16
N ASN A 110 -20.82 61.68 -0.16
CA ASN A 110 -22.07 61.88 0.59
C ASN A 110 -23.27 60.95 0.29
N ASN A 111 -23.85 60.36 1.33
CA ASN A 111 -25.13 60.80 1.95
C ASN A 111 -25.83 59.69 2.76
N ASN A 112 -26.19 60.08 3.99
CA ASN A 112 -27.48 59.90 4.66
C ASN A 112 -28.17 58.52 4.73
N ASN A 113 -28.33 58.11 5.99
CA ASN A 113 -29.59 57.84 6.68
C ASN A 113 -30.36 56.53 6.43
N ASN A 114 -30.77 56.00 7.59
CA ASN A 114 -32.00 55.26 7.91
C ASN A 114 -32.04 53.80 7.48
N ALA A 115 -32.02 52.90 8.48
CA ALA A 115 -33.21 52.28 9.08
C ALA A 115 -33.59 51.02 8.28
N ALA A 116 -34.02 49.90 8.85
CA ALA A 116 -34.68 49.65 10.11
C ALA A 116 -34.57 48.15 10.42
N ILE A 117 -34.63 47.83 11.72
CA ILE A 117 -35.07 46.56 12.35
C ILE A 117 -34.24 45.30 12.03
#